data_AF-A0A971B7T0-F1
#
_entry.id   AF-A0A971B7T0-F1
#
_cell.length_a   1.000
_cell.length_b   1.000
_cell.length_c   1.000
_cell.angle_alpha   90.00
_cell.angle_beta   90.00
_cell.angle_gamma   90.00
#
_symmetry.space_group_name_H-M   'P 1'
#
loop_
_entity.id
_entity.type
_entity.pdbx_description
1 polymer ?
#
loop_
_entity_poly.entity_id
_entity_poly.type
_entity_poly.pdbx_seq_one_letter_code
_entity_poly.pdbx_strand_id
1 'polypeptide(L)'
;MEIRVAALVLVTVAAVLAPVTQVQAREPFPVKGLCVGAPAKDDIDEFVTLVDEELAPAGVNTLILRVDWGFRYASHPELAGERPLEKEDVKKLVEVCKKHQIRLIPQINLLGHQSWATHPGKLLEVYPEFDETPGVKLPEEYKWPNPDGLYCKSYCPLHPGVHEVVFDLVDEITEVFETDAFHAGMDEVFYIAHPDCPRCQGHDPAELFAGEVTKIRNHLALLQKELWIWGDRLIDGRTTGIGLWEGSYNNTHRAIDLIPKDVVICDWHYEKAHPTPVLFAAKGYRVVACPWNNPGVGTAQVAMMKFLRENSSREMGGKLSGIVHTYWSSARNFMDGMAGKSEKARNDGSVLTFRELVKAW
;
A
#
# COMPACT_ATOMS: atom_id res chain seq x y z
N MET A 1 -23.20 -77.56 -52.12
CA MET A 1 -21.86 -76.94 -52.27
C MET A 1 -22.10 -75.55 -52.86
N GLU A 2 -22.38 -74.52 -52.05
CA GLU A 2 -21.41 -73.75 -51.21
C GLU A 2 -20.23 -73.24 -52.05
N ILE A 3 -19.87 -71.96 -52.14
CA ILE A 3 -20.18 -70.72 -51.39
C ILE A 3 -20.00 -69.54 -52.36
N ARG A 4 -20.88 -68.53 -52.29
CA ARG A 4 -20.72 -67.22 -52.97
C ARG A 4 -19.85 -66.30 -52.11
N VAL A 5 -18.83 -65.72 -52.73
CA VAL A 5 -17.95 -64.70 -52.15
C VAL A 5 -18.71 -63.38 -52.02
N ALA A 6 -18.80 -62.82 -50.81
CA ALA A 6 -19.28 -61.46 -50.57
C ALA A 6 -18.10 -60.56 -50.19
N ALA A 7 -17.86 -59.54 -51.01
CA ALA A 7 -16.86 -58.51 -50.76
C ALA A 7 -17.37 -57.51 -49.72
N LEU A 8 -16.58 -57.27 -48.67
CA LEU A 8 -16.87 -56.26 -47.66
C LEU A 8 -16.01 -55.01 -47.95
N VAL A 9 -16.67 -53.92 -48.33
CA VAL A 9 -16.03 -52.60 -48.49
C VAL A 9 -15.99 -51.93 -47.11
N LEU A 10 -14.80 -51.71 -46.58
CA LEU A 10 -14.58 -50.94 -45.36
C LEU A 10 -14.43 -49.46 -45.73
N VAL A 11 -15.40 -48.62 -45.35
CA VAL A 11 -15.29 -47.16 -45.43
C VAL A 11 -14.74 -46.66 -44.10
N THR A 12 -13.49 -46.22 -44.08
CA THR A 12 -12.89 -45.53 -42.93
C THR A 12 -13.26 -44.05 -42.96
N VAL A 13 -14.09 -43.62 -42.01
CA VAL A 13 -14.36 -42.21 -41.74
C VAL A 13 -13.25 -41.67 -40.82
N ALA A 14 -12.38 -40.82 -41.34
CA ALA A 14 -11.39 -40.10 -40.54
C ALA A 14 -12.07 -38.92 -39.83
N ALA A 15 -12.23 -39.02 -38.51
CA ALA A 15 -12.66 -37.90 -37.69
C ALA A 15 -11.47 -36.93 -37.48
N VAL A 16 -11.52 -35.76 -38.10
CA VAL A 16 -10.57 -34.68 -37.87
C VAL A 16 -10.95 -34.01 -36.54
N LEU A 17 -10.21 -34.33 -35.48
CA LEU A 17 -10.27 -33.60 -34.21
C LEU A 17 -9.50 -32.29 -34.37
N ALA A 18 -10.21 -31.16 -34.38
CA ALA A 18 -9.60 -29.85 -34.25
C ALA A 18 -9.04 -29.68 -32.82
N PRO A 19 -7.83 -29.11 -32.64
CA PRO A 19 -7.32 -28.85 -31.30
C PRO A 19 -8.12 -27.71 -30.68
N VAL A 20 -8.78 -28.00 -29.55
CA VAL A 20 -9.31 -26.97 -28.67
C VAL A 20 -8.11 -26.24 -28.06
N THR A 21 -7.80 -25.06 -28.58
CA THR A 21 -6.93 -24.13 -27.87
C THR A 21 -7.63 -23.75 -26.57
N GLN A 22 -7.18 -24.33 -25.45
CA GLN A 22 -7.46 -23.74 -24.14
C GLN A 22 -6.89 -22.32 -24.18
N VAL A 23 -7.77 -21.34 -24.30
CA VAL A 23 -7.44 -19.99 -23.88
C VAL A 23 -7.16 -20.13 -22.39
N GLN A 24 -5.88 -20.15 -22.01
CA GLN A 24 -5.49 -19.93 -20.63
C GLN A 24 -6.07 -18.57 -20.26
N ALA A 25 -7.20 -18.59 -19.52
CA ALA A 25 -7.69 -17.40 -18.88
C ALA A 25 -6.52 -16.85 -18.06
N ARG A 26 -6.05 -15.65 -18.42
CA ARG A 26 -4.97 -14.99 -17.68
C ARG A 26 -5.43 -14.90 -16.23
N GLU A 27 -4.66 -15.46 -15.31
CA GLU A 27 -5.04 -15.41 -13.89
C GLU A 27 -5.20 -13.94 -13.47
N PRO A 28 -6.34 -13.59 -12.84
CA PRO A 28 -6.55 -12.24 -12.34
C PRO A 28 -5.45 -11.88 -11.34
N PHE A 29 -5.19 -10.57 -11.15
CA PHE A 29 -4.22 -10.15 -10.16
C PHE A 29 -4.58 -10.71 -8.77
N PRO A 30 -3.61 -11.28 -8.04
CA PRO A 30 -3.80 -11.65 -6.63
C PRO A 30 -4.28 -10.49 -5.76
N VAL A 31 -3.84 -9.26 -6.05
CA VAL A 31 -4.23 -8.04 -5.32
C VAL A 31 -4.95 -7.07 -6.25
N LYS A 32 -6.19 -6.77 -5.91
CA LYS A 32 -7.02 -5.71 -6.48
C LYS A 32 -7.50 -4.85 -5.32
N GLY A 33 -6.72 -3.80 -5.04
CA GLY A 33 -6.84 -3.07 -3.79
C GLY A 33 -7.27 -1.63 -3.89
N LEU A 34 -7.73 -1.11 -2.76
CA LEU A 34 -8.00 0.29 -2.49
C LEU A 34 -7.27 0.69 -1.19
N CYS A 35 -6.54 1.80 -1.21
CA CYS A 35 -6.02 2.47 -0.04
C CYS A 35 -6.74 3.81 0.12
N VAL A 36 -7.42 4.01 1.24
CA VAL A 36 -8.22 5.21 1.53
C VAL A 36 -8.09 5.58 3.01
N GLY A 37 -8.39 6.83 3.38
CA GLY A 37 -8.51 7.19 4.79
C GLY A 37 -9.57 6.32 5.49
N ALA A 38 -9.35 5.97 6.75
CA ALA A 38 -10.40 5.34 7.54
C ALA A 38 -11.65 6.27 7.58
N PRO A 39 -12.87 5.73 7.51
CA PRO A 39 -14.08 6.53 7.64
C PRO A 39 -14.15 7.21 9.00
N ALA A 40 -14.75 8.40 9.06
CA ALA A 40 -15.08 9.01 10.33
C ALA A 40 -16.16 8.18 11.05
N LYS A 41 -16.28 8.35 12.37
CA LYS A 41 -17.27 7.62 13.18
C LYS A 41 -18.69 7.69 12.61
N ASP A 42 -19.11 8.89 12.21
CA ASP A 42 -20.46 9.14 11.66
C ASP A 42 -20.67 8.56 10.24
N ASP A 43 -19.60 8.11 9.60
CA ASP A 43 -19.55 7.64 8.22
C ASP A 43 -19.46 6.12 8.11
N ILE A 44 -19.34 5.40 9.23
CA ILE A 44 -19.07 3.96 9.28
C ILE A 44 -20.13 3.14 8.54
N ASP A 45 -21.41 3.40 8.81
CA ASP A 45 -22.49 2.59 8.23
C ASP A 45 -22.58 2.78 6.71
N GLU A 46 -22.38 4.00 6.21
CA GLU A 46 -22.34 4.26 4.76
C GLU A 46 -21.08 3.66 4.11
N PHE A 47 -19.95 3.67 4.81
CA PHE A 47 -18.73 3.02 4.31
C PHE A 47 -18.88 1.50 4.27
N VAL A 48 -19.59 0.90 5.23
CA VAL A 48 -19.98 -0.51 5.20
C VAL A 48 -20.85 -0.79 3.97
N THR A 49 -21.84 0.05 3.67
CA THR A 49 -22.64 -0.07 2.44
C THR A 49 -21.78 0.03 1.18
N LEU A 50 -20.84 0.99 1.12
CA LEU A 50 -19.89 1.10 0.00
C LEU A 50 -19.10 -0.19 -0.20
N VAL A 51 -18.58 -0.79 0.88
CA VAL A 51 -17.85 -2.07 0.79
C VAL A 51 -18.76 -3.18 0.29
N ASP A 52 -19.98 -3.28 0.83
CA ASP A 52 -20.94 -4.36 0.54
C ASP A 52 -21.49 -4.31 -0.89
N GLU A 53 -21.83 -3.11 -1.37
CA GLU A 53 -22.61 -2.91 -2.58
C GLU A 53 -21.78 -2.43 -3.78
N GLU A 54 -20.60 -1.84 -3.54
CA GLU A 54 -19.76 -1.30 -4.62
C GLU A 54 -18.39 -1.97 -4.69
N LEU A 55 -17.60 -1.98 -3.61
CA LEU A 55 -16.23 -2.47 -3.66
C LEU A 55 -16.15 -3.99 -3.86
N ALA A 56 -16.93 -4.76 -3.08
CA ALA A 56 -16.94 -6.21 -3.21
C ALA A 56 -17.47 -6.67 -4.60
N PRO A 57 -18.60 -6.14 -5.12
CA PRO A 57 -19.05 -6.48 -6.48
C PRO A 57 -18.08 -6.03 -7.59
N ALA A 58 -17.33 -4.95 -7.37
CA ALA A 58 -16.24 -4.52 -8.26
C ALA A 58 -15.01 -5.45 -8.21
N GLY A 59 -15.01 -6.45 -7.32
CA GLY A 59 -13.94 -7.42 -7.18
C GLY A 59 -12.72 -6.91 -6.43
N VAL A 60 -12.86 -5.85 -5.64
CA VAL A 60 -11.83 -5.45 -4.65
C VAL A 60 -11.66 -6.61 -3.66
N ASN A 61 -10.41 -6.98 -3.39
CA ASN A 61 -10.09 -8.05 -2.45
C ASN A 61 -9.09 -7.64 -1.36
N THR A 62 -8.58 -6.41 -1.42
CA THR A 62 -7.65 -5.85 -0.42
C THR A 62 -8.06 -4.41 -0.12
N LEU A 63 -8.26 -4.07 1.14
CA LEU A 63 -8.63 -2.73 1.57
C LEU A 63 -7.64 -2.26 2.62
N ILE A 64 -6.87 -1.22 2.30
CA ILE A 64 -5.96 -0.55 3.22
C ILE A 64 -6.65 0.69 3.78
N LEU A 65 -6.79 0.77 5.10
CA LEU A 65 -7.36 1.93 5.77
C LEU A 65 -6.26 2.71 6.48
N ARG A 66 -6.07 3.98 6.10
CA ARG A 66 -5.18 4.91 6.81
C ARG A 66 -5.86 5.35 8.09
N VAL A 67 -5.49 4.70 9.19
CA VAL A 67 -6.08 4.91 10.52
C VAL A 67 -5.30 5.98 11.27
N ASP A 68 -3.98 5.88 11.29
CA ASP A 68 -3.09 6.74 12.08
C ASP A 68 -3.63 6.95 13.51
N TRP A 69 -3.98 8.18 13.86
CA TRP A 69 -4.48 8.61 15.17
C TRP A 69 -6.01 8.55 15.27
N GLY A 70 -6.69 8.08 14.23
CA GLY A 70 -8.14 8.01 14.09
C GLY A 70 -8.82 6.86 14.83
N PHE A 71 -8.14 6.21 15.77
CA PHE A 71 -8.66 5.11 16.59
C PHE A 71 -8.42 5.39 18.09
N ARG A 72 -9.32 4.92 18.96
CA ARG A 72 -9.20 5.10 20.41
C ARG A 72 -8.29 4.02 20.99
N TYR A 73 -6.99 4.28 20.94
CA TYR A 73 -5.99 3.40 21.54
C TYR A 73 -6.16 3.37 23.07
N ALA A 74 -6.26 2.18 23.64
CA ALA A 74 -6.28 1.93 25.07
C ALA A 74 -4.87 1.91 25.67
N SER A 75 -3.87 1.44 24.89
CA SER A 75 -2.45 1.45 25.25
C SER A 75 -1.90 2.87 25.45
N HIS A 76 -2.23 3.76 24.51
CA HIS A 76 -1.80 5.16 24.49
C HIS A 76 -2.96 6.12 24.20
N PRO A 77 -3.88 6.35 25.17
CA PRO A 77 -5.06 7.20 24.98
C PRO A 77 -4.74 8.64 24.57
N GLU A 78 -3.56 9.14 24.96
CA GLU A 78 -3.06 10.48 24.62
C GLU A 78 -2.75 10.66 23.13
N LEU A 79 -2.57 9.57 22.38
CA LEU A 79 -2.34 9.58 20.93
C LEU A 79 -3.64 9.55 20.10
N ALA A 80 -4.81 9.40 20.73
CA ALA A 80 -6.08 9.45 20.03
C ALA A 80 -6.38 10.87 19.49
N GLY A 81 -6.87 10.94 18.26
CA GLY A 81 -7.37 12.17 17.65
C GLY A 81 -8.71 12.64 18.25
N GLU A 82 -9.25 13.75 17.76
CA GLU A 82 -10.45 14.39 18.36
C GLU A 82 -11.74 13.55 18.29
N ARG A 83 -11.90 12.76 17.22
CA ARG A 83 -13.10 11.93 16.98
C ARG A 83 -12.68 10.52 16.52
N PRO A 84 -12.06 9.74 17.40
CA PRO A 84 -11.52 8.45 17.02
C PRO A 84 -12.64 7.43 16.82
N LEU A 85 -12.37 6.44 15.99
CA LEU A 85 -13.16 5.21 15.91
C LEU A 85 -13.06 4.43 17.22
N GLU A 86 -14.17 3.86 17.63
CA GLU A 86 -14.22 2.89 18.72
C GLU A 86 -14.01 1.48 18.19
N LYS A 87 -13.74 0.53 19.09
CA LYS A 87 -13.60 -0.88 18.74
C LYS A 87 -14.82 -1.41 17.97
N GLU A 88 -16.03 -1.05 18.39
CA GLU A 88 -17.29 -1.47 17.77
C GLU A 88 -17.43 -0.94 16.34
N ASP A 89 -16.94 0.27 16.06
CA ASP A 89 -16.94 0.84 14.72
C ASP A 89 -16.05 0.03 13.78
N VAL A 90 -14.86 -0.34 14.25
CA VAL A 90 -13.93 -1.20 13.49
C VAL A 90 -14.53 -2.60 13.28
N LYS A 91 -15.23 -3.16 14.26
CA LYS A 91 -15.86 -4.49 14.10
C LYS A 91 -16.89 -4.53 12.98
N LYS A 92 -17.65 -3.45 12.74
CA LYS A 92 -18.53 -3.37 11.57
C LYS A 92 -17.76 -3.48 10.25
N LEU A 93 -16.59 -2.82 10.15
CA LEU A 93 -15.71 -2.90 8.98
C LEU A 93 -15.13 -4.31 8.80
N VAL A 94 -14.70 -4.94 9.89
CA VAL A 94 -14.20 -6.32 9.90
C VAL A 94 -15.27 -7.29 9.41
N GLU A 95 -16.50 -7.17 9.92
CA GLU A 95 -17.62 -8.04 9.56
C GLU A 95 -17.95 -7.99 8.05
N VAL A 96 -18.08 -6.79 7.48
CA VAL A 96 -18.37 -6.65 6.04
C VAL A 96 -17.20 -7.11 5.17
N CYS A 97 -15.95 -6.86 5.57
CA CYS A 97 -14.78 -7.34 4.82
C CYS A 97 -14.69 -8.87 4.86
N LYS A 98 -14.93 -9.50 6.03
CA LYS A 98 -14.96 -10.96 6.17
C LYS A 98 -16.07 -11.61 5.34
N LYS A 99 -17.27 -11.00 5.31
CA LYS A 99 -18.40 -11.44 4.47
C LYS A 99 -17.98 -11.59 3.00
N HIS A 100 -17.12 -10.70 2.51
CA HIS A 100 -16.68 -10.66 1.11
C HIS A 100 -15.28 -11.17 0.85
N GLN A 101 -14.60 -11.73 1.87
CA GLN A 101 -13.21 -12.18 1.77
C GLN A 101 -12.25 -11.04 1.31
N ILE A 102 -12.54 -9.81 1.72
CA ILE A 102 -11.67 -8.65 1.52
C ILE A 102 -10.65 -8.64 2.65
N ARG A 103 -9.37 -8.65 2.30
CA ARG A 103 -8.26 -8.50 3.26
C ARG A 103 -8.21 -7.05 3.74
N LEU A 104 -8.60 -6.82 4.99
CA LEU A 104 -8.59 -5.49 5.61
C LEU A 104 -7.26 -5.25 6.32
N ILE A 105 -6.54 -4.19 5.96
CA ILE A 105 -5.19 -3.88 6.45
C ILE A 105 -5.19 -2.46 7.06
N PRO A 106 -4.98 -2.30 8.37
CA PRO A 106 -4.79 -0.99 8.97
C PRO A 106 -3.41 -0.42 8.61
N GLN A 107 -3.36 0.88 8.39
CA GLN A 107 -2.13 1.65 8.24
C GLN A 107 -2.00 2.66 9.38
N ILE A 108 -0.82 2.69 9.99
CA ILE A 108 -0.29 3.85 10.72
C ILE A 108 1.00 4.25 10.00
N ASN A 109 1.14 5.51 9.63
CA ASN A 109 2.36 5.97 8.99
C ASN A 109 3.50 6.10 10.00
N LEU A 110 4.47 5.21 9.90
CA LEU A 110 5.65 5.14 10.74
C LEU A 110 6.85 5.75 10.02
N LEU A 111 7.82 6.20 10.82
CA LEU A 111 9.08 6.85 10.46
C LEU A 111 8.89 8.23 9.84
N GLY A 112 8.37 8.34 8.61
CA GLY A 112 8.07 9.60 7.92
C GLY A 112 6.71 10.19 8.31
N HIS A 113 6.34 11.36 7.77
CA HIS A 113 5.07 12.05 8.05
C HIS A 113 4.78 12.33 9.53
N GLN A 114 5.82 12.54 10.33
CA GLN A 114 5.66 12.87 11.76
C GLN A 114 5.44 14.38 11.98
N SER A 115 5.20 15.13 10.91
CA SER A 115 4.67 16.50 10.91
C SER A 115 3.97 16.77 9.59
N TRP A 116 3.14 17.81 9.56
CA TRP A 116 2.58 18.34 8.33
C TRP A 116 2.56 19.86 8.34
N ALA A 117 3.20 20.46 7.34
CA ALA A 117 3.30 21.90 7.18
C ALA A 117 3.83 22.61 8.45
N THR A 118 2.94 23.22 9.22
CA THR A 118 3.24 24.06 10.39
C THR A 118 3.01 23.32 11.72
N HIS A 119 2.57 22.07 11.70
CA HIS A 119 2.17 21.32 12.89
C HIS A 119 2.91 19.99 13.03
N PRO A 120 3.30 19.59 14.27
CA PRO A 120 3.81 18.25 14.50
C PRO A 120 2.68 17.24 14.29
N GLY A 121 3.05 16.03 13.90
CA GLY A 121 2.15 14.89 13.92
C GLY A 121 1.91 14.46 15.37
N LYS A 122 0.82 13.73 15.63
CA LYS A 122 0.38 13.42 16.99
C LYS A 122 1.45 12.73 17.83
N LEU A 123 2.25 11.83 17.24
CA LEU A 123 3.36 11.19 17.93
C LEU A 123 4.38 12.20 18.47
N LEU A 124 4.83 13.15 17.65
CA LEU A 124 5.82 14.16 18.08
C LEU A 124 5.21 15.31 18.88
N GLU A 125 3.90 15.50 18.80
CA GLU A 125 3.17 16.40 19.72
C GLU A 125 3.24 15.85 21.15
N VAL A 126 2.98 14.56 21.33
CA VAL A 126 2.94 13.90 22.63
C VAL A 126 4.35 13.52 23.12
N TYR A 127 5.18 13.00 22.23
CA TYR A 127 6.54 12.51 22.49
C TYR A 127 7.58 13.28 21.66
N PRO A 128 7.79 14.58 21.93
CA PRO A 128 8.73 15.41 21.17
C PRO A 128 10.18 14.90 21.25
N GLU A 129 10.54 14.11 22.26
CA GLU A 129 11.84 13.47 22.38
C GLU A 129 12.12 12.41 21.31
N PHE A 130 11.07 11.93 20.63
CA PHE A 130 11.21 11.00 19.51
C PHE A 130 11.59 11.71 18.21
N ASP A 131 11.54 13.04 18.12
CA ASP A 131 11.91 13.77 16.90
C ASP A 131 13.39 13.51 16.55
N GLU A 132 13.67 13.12 15.31
CA GLU A 132 15.06 12.99 14.84
C GLU A 132 15.72 14.36 14.64
N THR A 133 14.93 15.39 14.36
CA THR A 133 15.41 16.74 14.03
C THR A 133 14.82 17.83 14.94
N PRO A 134 14.97 17.74 16.27
CA PRO A 134 14.37 18.71 17.21
C PRO A 134 14.90 20.14 17.02
N GLY A 135 16.07 20.31 16.38
CA GLY A 135 16.64 21.60 16.00
C GLY A 135 15.93 22.29 14.83
N VAL A 136 15.29 21.52 13.94
CA VAL A 136 14.52 22.04 12.81
C VAL A 136 13.15 22.48 13.31
N LYS A 137 12.92 23.80 13.34
CA LYS A 137 11.67 24.40 13.81
C LYS A 137 10.60 24.30 12.73
N LEU A 138 9.36 23.98 13.12
CA LEU A 138 8.22 24.10 12.22
C LEU A 138 7.93 25.59 11.98
N PRO A 139 7.70 26.03 10.73
CA PRO A 139 7.51 27.43 10.41
C PRO A 139 6.09 27.91 10.78
N GLU A 140 5.92 29.23 10.92
CA GLU A 140 4.58 29.84 11.02
C GLU A 140 3.84 29.81 9.67
N GLU A 141 4.57 29.93 8.56
CA GLU A 141 4.05 29.82 7.20
C GLU A 141 4.86 28.76 6.43
N TYR A 142 4.18 27.70 6.00
CA TYR A 142 4.84 26.63 5.26
C TYR A 142 4.98 26.94 3.77
N LYS A 143 6.20 26.79 3.25
CA LYS A 143 6.53 26.88 1.82
C LYS A 143 7.49 25.76 1.44
N TRP A 144 7.29 25.21 0.24
CA TRP A 144 8.20 24.23 -0.35
C TRP A 144 8.72 24.75 -1.71
N PRO A 145 10.02 24.65 -2.00
CA PRO A 145 11.09 24.24 -1.07
C PRO A 145 11.38 25.30 -0.01
N ASN A 146 12.00 24.91 1.10
CA ASN A 146 12.50 25.80 2.15
C ASN A 146 13.98 25.49 2.50
N PRO A 147 14.70 26.44 3.15
CA PRO A 147 16.13 26.29 3.43
C PRO A 147 16.49 25.08 4.30
N ASP A 148 15.56 24.64 5.16
CA ASP A 148 15.77 23.51 6.07
C ASP A 148 15.54 22.16 5.37
N GLY A 149 14.98 22.15 4.16
CA GLY A 149 14.53 20.93 3.50
C GLY A 149 13.35 20.26 4.22
N LEU A 150 12.60 21.01 5.02
CA LEU A 150 11.50 20.51 5.84
C LEU A 150 10.27 20.29 4.97
N TYR A 151 10.00 19.03 4.64
CA TYR A 151 8.70 18.64 4.10
C TYR A 151 7.82 18.08 5.21
N CYS A 152 8.28 16.99 5.82
CA CYS A 152 7.73 16.43 7.05
C CYS A 152 8.87 15.93 7.95
N LYS A 153 8.62 15.89 9.25
CA LYS A 153 9.54 15.33 10.24
C LYS A 153 9.53 13.82 10.22
N SER A 154 10.57 13.24 10.82
CA SER A 154 10.68 11.81 11.06
C SER A 154 11.01 11.56 12.52
N TYR A 155 10.52 10.45 13.09
CA TYR A 155 10.99 10.04 14.41
C TYR A 155 12.39 9.42 14.31
N CYS A 156 13.15 9.45 15.40
CA CYS A 156 14.46 8.83 15.53
C CYS A 156 14.32 7.30 15.70
N PRO A 157 14.68 6.47 14.71
CA PRO A 157 14.53 5.00 14.79
C PRO A 157 15.51 4.33 15.78
N LEU A 158 16.39 5.10 16.40
CA LEU A 158 17.31 4.66 17.44
C LEU A 158 16.94 5.18 18.83
N HIS A 159 15.84 5.93 18.98
CA HIS A 159 15.38 6.36 20.29
C HIS A 159 14.94 5.12 21.11
N PRO A 160 15.44 4.92 22.34
CA PRO A 160 15.19 3.69 23.09
C PRO A 160 13.71 3.48 23.48
N GLY A 161 12.93 4.56 23.56
CA GLY A 161 11.51 4.50 23.91
C GLY A 161 10.52 4.48 22.74
N VAL A 162 10.95 4.70 21.49
CA VAL A 162 9.98 4.85 20.38
C VAL A 162 9.27 3.54 20.05
N HIS A 163 10.01 2.43 20.09
CA HIS A 163 9.48 1.11 19.74
C HIS A 163 8.49 0.54 20.76
N GLU A 164 8.59 0.93 22.03
CA GLU A 164 7.59 0.58 23.05
C GLU A 164 6.21 1.13 22.64
N VAL A 165 6.16 2.43 22.36
CA VAL A 165 4.91 3.10 21.92
C VAL A 165 4.44 2.58 20.56
N VAL A 166 5.34 2.49 19.58
CA VAL A 166 4.97 2.06 18.22
C VAL A 166 4.42 0.63 18.23
N PHE A 167 5.03 -0.30 18.96
CA PHE A 167 4.60 -1.69 18.96
C PHE A 167 3.30 -1.89 19.73
N ASP A 168 3.07 -1.17 20.83
CA ASP A 168 1.80 -1.21 21.55
C ASP A 168 0.63 -0.77 20.63
N LEU A 169 0.80 0.29 19.85
CA LEU A 169 -0.20 0.76 18.88
C LEU A 169 -0.43 -0.24 17.74
N VAL A 170 0.65 -0.78 17.18
CA VAL A 170 0.60 -1.76 16.08
C VAL A 170 -0.09 -3.05 16.52
N ASP A 171 0.22 -3.54 17.72
CA ASP A 171 -0.40 -4.75 18.27
C ASP A 171 -1.88 -4.53 18.52
N GLU A 172 -2.24 -3.41 19.14
CA GLU A 172 -3.63 -3.07 19.42
C GLU A 172 -4.45 -2.93 18.12
N ILE A 173 -3.97 -2.16 17.14
CA ILE A 173 -4.75 -1.92 15.92
C ILE A 173 -4.91 -3.19 15.09
N THR A 174 -3.86 -4.01 14.98
CA THR A 174 -3.92 -5.24 14.20
C THR A 174 -4.78 -6.31 14.87
N GLU A 175 -4.84 -6.34 16.20
CA GLU A 175 -5.77 -7.18 16.96
C GLU A 175 -7.22 -6.75 16.75
N VAL A 176 -7.50 -5.45 16.84
CA VAL A 176 -8.87 -4.93 16.66
C VAL A 176 -9.37 -5.14 15.23
N PHE A 177 -8.49 -5.02 14.24
CA PHE A 177 -8.78 -5.27 12.82
C PHE A 177 -8.89 -6.78 12.48
N GLU A 178 -8.49 -7.68 13.38
CA GLU A 178 -8.46 -9.14 13.14
C GLU A 178 -7.72 -9.50 11.84
N THR A 179 -6.60 -8.83 11.60
CA THR A 179 -5.86 -8.87 10.34
C THR A 179 -4.56 -9.68 10.47
N ASP A 180 -4.13 -10.22 9.34
CA ASP A 180 -2.84 -10.89 9.16
C ASP A 180 -1.78 -9.96 8.55
N ALA A 181 -2.06 -8.66 8.38
CA ALA A 181 -1.14 -7.68 7.82
C ALA A 181 -1.25 -6.32 8.48
N PHE A 182 -0.15 -5.58 8.40
CA PHE A 182 -0.05 -4.18 8.81
C PHE A 182 0.69 -3.39 7.75
N HIS A 183 0.19 -2.18 7.45
CA HIS A 183 0.89 -1.25 6.57
C HIS A 183 1.59 -0.18 7.42
N ALA A 184 2.91 -0.17 7.44
CA ALA A 184 3.68 0.79 8.24
C ALA A 184 3.89 2.13 7.54
N GLY A 185 3.47 2.28 6.28
CA GLY A 185 3.72 3.49 5.53
C GLY A 185 5.20 3.60 5.16
N MET A 186 5.96 4.36 5.94
CA MET A 186 7.41 4.58 5.79
C MET A 186 7.82 5.30 4.49
N ASP A 187 6.90 6.07 3.92
CA ASP A 187 7.12 6.97 2.79
C ASP A 187 7.73 8.31 3.22
N GLU A 188 8.29 9.01 2.23
CA GLU A 188 8.63 10.44 2.33
C GLU A 188 9.52 10.76 3.55
N VAL A 189 10.38 9.81 3.93
CA VAL A 189 11.41 9.98 4.97
C VAL A 189 12.53 10.87 4.41
N PHE A 190 12.36 12.19 4.53
CA PHE A 190 13.33 13.19 4.07
C PHE A 190 14.47 13.39 5.07
N TYR A 191 14.15 13.36 6.37
CA TYR A 191 15.14 13.39 7.43
C TYR A 191 15.43 11.98 7.94
N ILE A 192 16.69 11.59 7.84
CA ILE A 192 17.23 10.35 8.38
C ILE A 192 18.75 10.46 8.46
N ALA A 193 19.35 9.88 9.50
CA ALA A 193 20.78 10.07 9.81
C ALA A 193 21.15 11.56 9.99
N HIS A 194 20.22 12.37 10.52
CA HIS A 194 20.43 13.81 10.58
C HIS A 194 21.65 14.15 11.47
N PRO A 195 22.53 15.10 11.06
CA PRO A 195 23.73 15.46 11.82
C PRO A 195 23.46 15.89 13.27
N ASP A 196 22.30 16.51 13.52
CA ASP A 196 21.91 16.98 14.85
C ASP A 196 21.33 15.88 15.75
N CYS A 197 21.05 14.69 15.21
CA CYS A 197 20.53 13.59 16.02
C CYS A 197 21.69 12.86 16.71
N PRO A 198 21.81 12.88 18.05
CA PRO A 198 22.95 12.26 18.73
C PRO A 198 23.02 10.74 18.56
N ARG A 199 21.90 10.11 18.17
CA ARG A 199 21.78 8.66 17.98
C ARG A 199 21.98 8.26 16.51
N CYS A 200 21.44 9.04 15.58
CA CYS A 200 21.45 8.70 14.16
C CYS A 200 22.63 9.31 13.38
N GLN A 201 23.24 10.38 13.88
CA GLN A 201 24.35 11.04 13.18
C GLN A 201 25.49 10.05 12.88
N GLY A 202 26.04 10.14 11.67
CA GLY A 202 27.17 9.31 11.23
C GLY A 202 26.82 7.87 10.83
N HIS A 203 25.57 7.43 11.02
CA HIS A 203 25.09 6.16 10.45
C HIS A 203 24.76 6.30 8.96
N ASP A 204 24.77 5.17 8.24
CA ASP A 204 24.30 5.12 6.86
C ASP A 204 22.76 5.21 6.81
N PRO A 205 22.16 6.17 6.08
CA PRO A 205 20.71 6.27 5.91
C PRO A 205 20.02 4.98 5.48
N ALA A 206 20.65 4.20 4.61
CA ALA A 206 20.11 2.93 4.14
C ALA A 206 20.08 1.88 5.24
N GLU A 207 21.10 1.84 6.10
CA GLU A 207 21.15 0.92 7.23
C GLU A 207 20.14 1.31 8.32
N LEU A 208 19.95 2.61 8.58
CA LEU A 208 18.92 3.08 9.51
C LEU A 208 17.51 2.75 9.01
N PHE A 209 17.20 3.05 7.75
CA PHE A 209 15.91 2.73 7.16
C PHE A 209 15.67 1.22 7.17
N ALA A 210 16.66 0.43 6.75
CA ALA A 210 16.54 -1.02 6.74
C ALA A 210 16.41 -1.62 8.15
N GLY A 211 17.12 -1.06 9.12
CA GLY A 211 17.04 -1.44 10.52
C GLY A 211 15.63 -1.22 11.07
N GLU A 212 15.01 -0.08 10.77
CA GLU A 212 13.64 0.22 11.20
C GLU A 212 12.61 -0.73 10.57
N VAL A 213 12.67 -0.93 9.25
CA VAL A 213 11.81 -1.90 8.54
C VAL A 213 11.97 -3.30 9.16
N THR A 214 13.21 -3.71 9.44
CA THR A 214 13.51 -5.03 10.00
C THR A 214 12.96 -5.19 11.42
N LYS A 215 13.07 -4.16 12.27
CA LYS A 215 12.50 -4.19 13.63
C LYS A 215 10.98 -4.38 13.59
N ILE A 216 10.27 -3.56 12.80
CA ILE A 216 8.81 -3.64 12.67
C ILE A 216 8.40 -4.99 12.09
N ARG A 217 9.05 -5.44 11.01
CA ARG A 217 8.77 -6.75 10.40
C ARG A 217 8.98 -7.87 11.41
N ASN A 218 10.07 -7.85 12.17
CA ASN A 218 10.37 -8.92 13.13
C ASN A 218 9.35 -8.97 14.27
N HIS A 219 8.90 -7.82 14.77
CA HIS A 219 7.83 -7.75 15.76
C HIS A 219 6.54 -8.37 15.23
N LEU A 220 6.08 -7.95 14.04
CA LEU A 220 4.89 -8.51 13.38
C LEU A 220 5.01 -10.02 13.12
N ALA A 221 6.20 -10.50 12.75
CA ALA A 221 6.43 -11.92 12.48
C ALA A 221 6.23 -12.81 13.72
N LEU A 222 6.47 -12.29 14.93
CA LEU A 222 6.16 -13.01 16.19
C LEU A 222 4.65 -13.26 16.33
N LEU A 223 3.83 -12.38 15.74
CA LEU A 223 2.38 -12.45 15.72
C LEU A 223 1.83 -13.06 14.42
N GLN A 224 2.71 -13.61 13.57
CA GLN A 224 2.36 -14.17 12.25
C GLN A 224 1.68 -13.16 11.33
N LYS A 225 2.04 -11.87 11.46
CA LYS A 225 1.52 -10.78 10.64
C LYS A 225 2.55 -10.33 9.62
N GLU A 226 2.06 -9.93 8.46
CA GLU A 226 2.86 -9.47 7.32
C GLU A 226 3.02 -7.95 7.32
N LEU A 227 4.21 -7.47 6.91
CA LEU A 227 4.49 -6.04 6.77
C LEU A 227 4.31 -5.56 5.33
N TRP A 228 3.59 -4.46 5.18
CA TRP A 228 3.46 -3.68 3.94
C TRP A 228 4.06 -2.28 4.15
N ILE A 229 4.76 -1.76 3.14
CA ILE A 229 5.34 -0.40 3.15
C ILE A 229 5.23 0.26 1.77
N TRP A 230 5.28 1.58 1.73
CA TRP A 230 5.49 2.33 0.48
C TRP A 230 6.94 2.15 -0.02
N GLY A 231 7.12 2.13 -1.35
CA GLY A 231 8.38 1.76 -1.99
C GLY A 231 9.34 2.91 -2.30
N ASP A 232 8.95 4.17 -2.15
CA ASP A 232 9.68 5.34 -2.66
C ASP A 232 11.10 5.47 -2.10
N ARG A 233 11.29 5.18 -0.79
CA ARG A 233 12.61 5.25 -0.15
C ARG A 233 13.55 4.12 -0.56
N LEU A 234 13.10 3.15 -1.35
CA LEU A 234 13.89 2.02 -1.87
C LEU A 234 14.35 2.22 -3.34
N ILE A 235 13.89 3.28 -4.01
CA ILE A 235 14.21 3.58 -5.41
C ILE A 235 15.31 4.64 -5.46
N ASP A 236 16.36 4.43 -6.27
CA ASP A 236 17.38 5.46 -6.50
C ASP A 236 16.83 6.55 -7.43
N GLY A 237 16.30 7.63 -6.85
CA GLY A 237 15.71 8.72 -7.62
C GLY A 237 16.73 9.47 -8.48
N ARG A 238 17.99 9.56 -8.05
CA ARG A 238 19.05 10.28 -8.80
C ARG A 238 19.45 9.54 -10.06
N THR A 239 19.64 8.22 -9.96
CA THR A 239 20.03 7.40 -11.11
C THR A 239 18.86 7.17 -12.07
N THR A 240 17.65 6.96 -11.55
CA THR A 240 16.46 6.67 -12.37
C THR A 240 15.80 7.91 -12.96
N GLY A 241 16.03 9.08 -12.37
CA GLY A 241 15.34 10.32 -12.70
C GLY A 241 13.90 10.40 -12.17
N ILE A 242 13.48 9.44 -11.36
CA ILE A 242 12.20 9.48 -10.63
C ILE A 242 12.31 10.55 -9.54
N GLY A 243 11.27 11.38 -9.40
CA GLY A 243 11.29 12.57 -8.54
C GLY A 243 11.49 12.27 -7.05
N LEU A 244 11.84 13.32 -6.29
CA LEU A 244 12.20 13.20 -4.86
C LEU A 244 11.08 12.69 -3.94
N TRP A 245 9.82 12.72 -4.41
CA TRP A 245 8.65 12.16 -3.72
C TRP A 245 8.60 10.64 -3.90
N GLU A 246 8.73 10.18 -5.15
CA GLU A 246 8.61 8.78 -5.56
C GLU A 246 9.95 8.01 -5.53
N GLY A 247 11.02 8.67 -5.11
CA GLY A 247 12.37 8.10 -5.10
C GLY A 247 13.28 8.73 -4.05
N SER A 248 14.26 7.95 -3.59
CA SER A 248 15.26 8.38 -2.62
C SER A 248 16.29 9.34 -3.22
N TYR A 249 16.44 10.50 -2.58
CA TYR A 249 17.52 11.47 -2.85
C TYR A 249 18.49 11.64 -1.67
N ASN A 250 18.27 10.90 -0.58
CA ASN A 250 19.02 10.91 0.67
C ASN A 250 19.68 9.55 0.99
N ASN A 251 19.98 8.77 -0.07
CA ASN A 251 20.74 7.51 -0.02
C ASN A 251 20.08 6.32 0.68
N THR A 252 18.80 6.38 1.01
CA THR A 252 18.06 5.25 1.59
C THR A 252 17.85 4.09 0.60
N HIS A 253 17.88 4.33 -0.71
CA HIS A 253 17.54 3.32 -1.74
C HIS A 253 18.34 2.01 -1.62
N ARG A 254 19.57 2.04 -1.10
CA ARG A 254 20.38 0.83 -0.88
C ARG A 254 19.74 -0.14 0.14
N ALA A 255 18.79 0.32 0.95
CA ALA A 255 18.00 -0.50 1.86
C ALA A 255 17.22 -1.61 1.13
N ILE A 256 16.97 -1.46 -0.17
CA ILE A 256 16.31 -2.50 -0.98
C ILE A 256 17.05 -3.84 -0.94
N ASP A 257 18.36 -3.85 -0.69
CA ASP A 257 19.14 -5.08 -0.55
C ASP A 257 19.17 -5.60 0.90
N LEU A 258 18.87 -4.74 1.87
CA LEU A 258 19.07 -5.00 3.30
C LEU A 258 17.81 -5.49 4.03
N ILE A 259 16.60 -5.10 3.57
CA ILE A 259 15.35 -5.44 4.28
C ILE A 259 14.89 -6.90 4.03
N PRO A 260 14.06 -7.48 4.93
CA PRO A 260 13.50 -8.82 4.77
C PRO A 260 12.65 -8.98 3.50
N LYS A 261 12.84 -10.07 2.75
CA LYS A 261 12.23 -10.26 1.41
C LYS A 261 10.74 -10.61 1.41
N ASP A 262 10.17 -10.82 2.59
CA ASP A 262 8.74 -11.07 2.77
C ASP A 262 7.93 -9.79 3.04
N VAL A 263 8.58 -8.63 3.12
CA VAL A 263 7.89 -7.33 3.09
C VAL A 263 7.21 -7.13 1.73
N VAL A 264 5.98 -6.62 1.75
CA VAL A 264 5.23 -6.24 0.54
C VAL A 264 5.45 -4.77 0.24
N ILE A 265 5.75 -4.47 -1.02
CA ILE A 265 6.02 -3.12 -1.48
C ILE A 265 4.81 -2.55 -2.23
N CYS A 266 4.35 -1.38 -1.79
CA CYS A 266 3.40 -0.54 -2.47
C CYS A 266 4.15 0.52 -3.30
N ASP A 267 4.29 0.25 -4.60
CA ASP A 267 5.11 1.03 -5.54
C ASP A 267 4.26 2.12 -6.22
N TRP A 268 4.32 3.34 -5.69
CA TRP A 268 3.43 4.44 -6.07
C TRP A 268 4.07 5.39 -7.08
N HIS A 269 3.33 5.66 -8.15
CA HIS A 269 3.72 6.58 -9.22
C HIS A 269 2.49 7.25 -9.83
N TYR A 270 2.46 8.57 -9.97
CA TYR A 270 1.22 9.28 -10.32
C TYR A 270 1.22 9.91 -11.71
N GLU A 271 2.38 10.29 -12.23
CA GLU A 271 2.50 10.94 -13.54
C GLU A 271 2.77 9.93 -14.65
N LYS A 272 3.32 8.75 -14.31
CA LYS A 272 3.71 7.74 -15.29
C LYS A 272 3.70 6.32 -14.71
N ALA A 273 3.47 5.33 -15.56
CA ALA A 273 3.73 3.93 -15.23
C ALA A 273 5.25 3.64 -15.31
N HIS A 274 5.99 4.01 -14.27
CA HIS A 274 7.40 3.64 -14.17
C HIS A 274 7.55 2.12 -14.02
N PRO A 275 8.49 1.46 -14.74
CA PRO A 275 8.66 0.01 -14.69
C PRO A 275 9.37 -0.47 -13.42
N THR A 276 9.30 0.27 -12.32
CA THR A 276 9.87 -0.03 -10.99
C THR A 276 9.33 -1.30 -10.33
N PRO A 277 8.12 -1.85 -10.64
CA PRO A 277 7.74 -3.15 -10.08
C PRO A 277 8.70 -4.27 -10.48
N VAL A 278 9.37 -4.15 -11.64
CA VAL A 278 10.40 -5.10 -12.08
C VAL A 278 11.59 -5.11 -11.13
N LEU A 279 11.96 -3.96 -10.57
CA LEU A 279 13.08 -3.80 -9.63
C LEU A 279 12.78 -4.57 -8.34
N PHE A 280 11.61 -4.34 -7.75
CA PHE A 280 11.20 -5.00 -6.51
C PHE A 280 11.05 -6.51 -6.69
N ALA A 281 10.40 -6.95 -7.77
CA ALA A 281 10.24 -8.36 -8.07
C ALA A 281 11.60 -9.05 -8.30
N ALA A 282 12.53 -8.42 -9.02
CA ALA A 282 13.88 -8.93 -9.23
C ALA A 282 14.71 -9.00 -7.94
N LYS A 283 14.42 -8.15 -6.95
CA LYS A 283 15.01 -8.18 -5.61
C LYS A 283 14.31 -9.16 -4.65
N GLY A 284 13.25 -9.84 -5.11
CA GLY A 284 12.56 -10.90 -4.39
C GLY A 284 11.30 -10.47 -3.61
N TYR A 285 10.92 -9.20 -3.65
CA TYR A 285 9.76 -8.66 -2.94
C TYR A 285 8.48 -8.89 -3.71
N ARG A 286 7.38 -9.12 -2.97
CA ARG A 286 6.05 -8.94 -3.56
C ARG A 286 5.79 -7.45 -3.73
N VAL A 287 5.22 -7.07 -4.86
CA VAL A 287 5.00 -5.66 -5.21
C VAL A 287 3.61 -5.48 -5.83
N VAL A 288 2.96 -4.38 -5.46
CA VAL A 288 1.75 -3.86 -6.10
C VAL A 288 2.04 -2.47 -6.65
N ALA A 289 1.52 -2.15 -7.83
CA ALA A 289 1.61 -0.79 -8.36
C ALA A 289 0.47 0.08 -7.81
N CYS A 290 0.77 1.32 -7.46
CA CYS A 290 -0.13 2.20 -6.72
C CYS A 290 -0.42 3.51 -7.47
N PRO A 291 -1.43 3.55 -8.35
CA PRO A 291 -1.83 4.76 -9.04
C PRO A 291 -2.80 5.61 -8.21
N TRP A 292 -2.77 6.92 -8.45
CA TRP A 292 -3.67 7.90 -7.83
C TRP A 292 -4.76 8.39 -8.80
N ASN A 293 -4.67 9.62 -9.29
CA ASN A 293 -5.83 10.38 -9.81
C ASN A 293 -5.89 10.54 -11.33
N ASN A 294 -5.04 9.85 -12.08
CA ASN A 294 -5.05 9.89 -13.53
C ASN A 294 -5.43 8.51 -14.10
N PRO A 295 -6.61 8.38 -14.74
CA PRO A 295 -7.06 7.09 -15.27
C PRO A 295 -6.12 6.51 -16.35
N GLY A 296 -5.49 7.37 -17.15
CA GLY A 296 -4.52 6.96 -18.16
C GLY A 296 -3.27 6.35 -17.55
N VAL A 297 -2.79 6.91 -16.42
CA VAL A 297 -1.65 6.36 -15.68
C VAL A 297 -2.02 5.05 -14.97
N GLY A 298 -3.19 5.00 -14.32
CA GLY A 298 -3.66 3.79 -13.65
C GLY A 298 -3.83 2.61 -14.60
N THR A 299 -4.47 2.81 -15.76
CA THR A 299 -4.61 1.76 -16.78
C THR A 299 -3.28 1.38 -17.42
N ALA A 300 -2.35 2.32 -17.60
CA ALA A 300 -0.99 2.02 -18.03
C ALA A 300 -0.22 1.14 -17.02
N GLN A 301 -0.39 1.36 -15.72
CA GLN A 301 0.20 0.52 -14.68
C GLN A 301 -0.40 -0.90 -14.67
N VAL A 302 -1.71 -1.04 -14.87
CA VAL A 302 -2.35 -2.35 -15.08
C VAL A 302 -1.74 -3.09 -16.27
N ALA A 303 -1.63 -2.41 -17.42
CA ALA A 303 -1.06 -3.00 -18.63
C ALA A 303 0.41 -3.41 -18.43
N MET A 304 1.19 -2.56 -17.76
CA MET A 304 2.57 -2.85 -17.38
C MET A 304 2.68 -4.07 -16.48
N MET A 305 1.87 -4.15 -15.41
CA MET A 305 1.90 -5.29 -14.49
C MET A 305 1.51 -6.60 -15.20
N LYS A 306 0.52 -6.57 -16.10
CA LYS A 306 0.17 -7.73 -16.95
C LYS A 306 1.35 -8.14 -17.84
N PHE A 307 1.96 -7.18 -18.54
CA PHE A 307 3.11 -7.42 -19.41
C PHE A 307 4.29 -8.02 -18.63
N LEU A 308 4.64 -7.46 -17.47
CA LEU A 308 5.74 -7.96 -16.64
C LEU A 308 5.47 -9.38 -16.14
N ARG A 309 4.23 -9.67 -15.68
CA ARG A 309 3.86 -11.02 -15.23
C ARG A 309 3.95 -12.06 -16.34
N GLU A 310 3.47 -11.73 -17.54
CA GLU A 310 3.45 -12.62 -18.70
C GLU A 310 4.86 -12.93 -19.25
N ASN A 311 5.81 -12.02 -19.08
CA ASN A 311 7.15 -12.12 -19.67
C ASN A 311 8.27 -12.36 -18.63
N SER A 312 7.92 -12.66 -17.38
CA SER A 312 8.86 -13.01 -16.31
C SER A 312 8.90 -14.52 -16.06
N SER A 313 9.95 -15.00 -15.39
CA SER A 313 9.96 -16.38 -14.87
C SER A 313 8.79 -16.59 -13.89
N ARG A 314 8.43 -17.85 -13.61
CA ARG A 314 7.35 -18.16 -12.66
C ARG A 314 7.59 -17.54 -11.28
N GLU A 315 8.83 -17.55 -10.82
CA GLU A 315 9.26 -17.03 -9.53
C GLU A 315 9.06 -15.51 -9.45
N MET A 316 9.53 -14.78 -10.46
CA MET A 316 9.42 -13.31 -10.49
C MET A 316 7.99 -12.86 -10.86
N GLY A 317 7.33 -13.54 -11.79
CA GLY A 317 5.94 -13.31 -12.16
C GLY A 317 5.00 -13.46 -10.95
N GLY A 318 5.25 -14.45 -10.09
CA GLY A 318 4.51 -14.65 -8.84
C GLY A 318 4.64 -13.51 -7.82
N LYS A 319 5.64 -12.63 -7.96
CA LYS A 319 5.88 -11.50 -7.06
C LYS A 319 5.14 -10.22 -7.45
N LEU A 320 4.86 -10.05 -8.74
CA LEU A 320 4.10 -8.92 -9.30
C LEU A 320 2.62 -9.06 -8.95
N SER A 321 2.23 -8.63 -7.75
CA SER A 321 1.03 -9.09 -7.05
C SER A 321 -0.25 -8.39 -7.50
N GLY A 322 -0.17 -7.20 -8.10
CA GLY A 322 -1.35 -6.52 -8.65
C GLY A 322 -1.32 -5.01 -8.46
N ILE A 323 -2.49 -4.43 -8.18
CA ILE A 323 -2.70 -2.98 -8.15
C ILE A 323 -3.40 -2.59 -6.84
N VAL A 324 -2.97 -1.49 -6.23
CA VAL A 324 -3.68 -0.84 -5.12
C VAL A 324 -3.94 0.61 -5.50
N HIS A 325 -5.19 0.96 -5.81
CA HIS A 325 -5.54 2.35 -6.06
C HIS A 325 -5.44 3.18 -4.78
N THR A 326 -4.82 4.35 -4.84
CA THR A 326 -4.70 5.26 -3.69
C THR A 326 -5.69 6.42 -3.77
N TYR A 327 -6.34 6.71 -2.64
CA TYR A 327 -7.20 7.87 -2.46
C TYR A 327 -6.75 8.65 -1.21
N TRP A 328 -6.06 9.77 -1.45
CA TRP A 328 -5.39 10.53 -0.40
C TRP A 328 -6.31 11.46 0.41
N SER A 329 -7.54 11.73 -0.06
CA SER A 329 -8.53 12.52 0.69
C SER A 329 -9.36 11.64 1.65
N SER A 330 -10.40 12.20 2.26
CA SER A 330 -11.25 11.51 3.25
C SER A 330 -12.13 10.44 2.61
N ALA A 331 -12.46 9.39 3.39
CA ALA A 331 -13.43 8.38 2.96
C ALA A 331 -14.78 9.00 2.55
N ARG A 332 -15.21 10.06 3.25
CA ARG A 332 -16.41 10.85 2.93
C ARG A 332 -16.39 11.35 1.49
N ASN A 333 -15.29 12.00 1.09
CA ASN A 333 -15.15 12.52 -0.27
C ASN A 333 -15.15 11.38 -1.31
N PHE A 334 -14.54 10.24 -0.99
CA PHE A 334 -14.57 9.07 -1.85
C PHE A 334 -15.98 8.51 -2.02
N MET A 335 -16.73 8.30 -0.94
CA MET A 335 -18.13 7.84 -0.96
C MET A 335 -19.02 8.80 -1.76
N ASP A 336 -18.88 10.11 -1.51
CA ASP A 336 -19.66 11.11 -2.23
C ASP A 336 -19.34 11.14 -3.74
N GLY A 337 -18.09 10.82 -4.11
CA GLY A 337 -17.67 10.67 -5.51
C GLY A 337 -18.19 9.39 -6.16
N MET A 338 -18.15 8.27 -5.45
CA MET A 338 -18.70 6.98 -5.90
C MET A 338 -20.21 7.08 -6.13
N ALA A 339 -20.95 7.66 -5.16
CA ALA A 339 -22.38 7.94 -5.25
C ALA A 339 -22.73 9.10 -6.21
N GLY A 340 -21.73 9.88 -6.63
CA GLY A 340 -21.90 11.01 -7.53
C GLY A 340 -22.79 12.11 -6.96
N LYS A 341 -22.62 12.48 -5.69
CA LYS A 341 -23.45 13.48 -4.99
C LYS A 341 -23.28 14.92 -5.50
N SER A 342 -22.18 15.22 -6.20
CA SER A 342 -21.97 16.52 -6.86
C SER A 342 -21.18 16.38 -8.16
N GLU A 343 -21.23 17.40 -9.02
CA GLU A 343 -20.43 17.43 -10.25
C GLU A 343 -18.93 17.36 -9.95
N LYS A 344 -18.45 18.10 -8.94
CA LYS A 344 -17.05 18.03 -8.48
C LYS A 344 -16.67 16.62 -8.04
N ALA A 345 -17.53 15.96 -7.25
CA ALA A 345 -17.25 14.61 -6.75
C ALA A 345 -17.28 13.56 -7.86
N ARG A 346 -18.18 13.70 -8.84
CA ARG A 346 -18.24 12.81 -10.04
C ARG A 346 -16.99 12.91 -10.90
N ASN A 347 -16.39 14.10 -10.95
CA ASN A 347 -15.22 14.41 -11.76
C ASN A 347 -13.90 14.34 -10.97
N ASP A 348 -13.91 13.79 -9.75
CA ASP A 348 -12.68 13.55 -8.99
C ASP A 348 -11.81 12.52 -9.75
N GLY A 349 -10.59 12.92 -10.10
CA GLY A 349 -9.70 12.09 -10.91
C GLY A 349 -9.39 10.74 -10.27
N SER A 350 -9.35 10.66 -8.94
CA SER A 350 -9.12 9.42 -8.20
C SER A 350 -10.32 8.48 -8.33
N VAL A 351 -11.54 8.99 -8.18
CA VAL A 351 -12.77 8.21 -8.38
C VAL A 351 -12.89 7.71 -9.83
N LEU A 352 -12.58 8.57 -10.80
CA LEU A 352 -12.52 8.17 -12.21
C LEU A 352 -11.47 7.09 -12.45
N THR A 353 -10.30 7.21 -11.81
CA THR A 353 -9.23 6.22 -11.91
C THR A 353 -9.65 4.89 -11.33
N PHE A 354 -10.26 4.88 -10.14
CA PHE A 354 -10.82 3.66 -9.53
C PHE A 354 -11.80 2.95 -10.49
N ARG A 355 -12.74 3.70 -11.07
CA ARG A 355 -13.72 3.15 -12.02
C ARG A 355 -13.07 2.54 -13.27
N GLU A 356 -12.00 3.14 -13.79
CA GLU A 356 -11.26 2.55 -14.93
C GLU A 356 -10.43 1.33 -14.52
N LEU A 357 -9.85 1.32 -13.32
CA LEU A 357 -9.11 0.17 -12.80
C LEU A 357 -10.00 -1.05 -12.63
N VAL A 358 -11.21 -0.89 -12.07
CA VAL A 358 -12.20 -1.97 -11.91
C VAL A 358 -12.53 -2.65 -13.24
N LYS A 359 -12.59 -1.88 -14.34
CA LYS A 359 -12.83 -2.44 -15.69
C LYS A 359 -11.63 -3.21 -16.24
N ALA A 360 -10.42 -2.88 -15.77
CA ALA A 360 -9.17 -3.37 -16.30
C ALA A 360 -8.57 -4.54 -15.51
N TRP A 361 -9.07 -4.82 -14.31
CA TRP A 361 -8.58 -5.87 -13.41
C TRP A 361 -8.72 -7.29 -13.93
#